data_AF-A0A9W4K3W8-F1
#
_entry.id   AF-A0A9W4K3W8-F1
#
_cell.length_a   1.000
_cell.length_b   1.000
_cell.length_c   1.000
_cell.angle_alpha   90.00
_cell.angle_beta   90.00
_cell.angle_gamma   90.00
#
_symmetry.space_group_name_H-M   'P 1'
#
loop_
_entity.id
_entity.type
_entity.pdbx_description
1 polymer ?
#
loop_
_entity_poly.entity_id
_entity_poly.type
_entity_poly.pdbx_seq_one_letter_code
_entity_poly.pdbx_strand_id
1 'polypeptide(L)'
;MSDSPVKQACEACRRRKVKCTSPRPCKQCRSAGLVCRTSMQKQRKGRQSEKTANVLSELRSKENVQALPRETSIYSPSTGPRIESVTTPLSPPASGRCHFSRTAGLLSSSLIDDCSEYFFSRMRGTVPILQPCGFQKQIDLAGSCLHAYCLVTAFCAFVVTQTGFSVEYDSMNYSDKCSLEDFRGSLITEATEARRHIDPVTDPVRQSIIIAFLLYGCHIGLGNQRHAYYYLREATTLYTASALDDQTSSRQVDDDDPSEEGKLFWLLVISERAHAIRRHRPITLQVTSESPQLEDDINLPTSTAGFLCLVNLYRPFDESFLGQWNGINATCSIESLVQLQERIQNAVPADLDLPDILMADLRVSQQWLRIMIWQLSTTAGFLSTSPTHACMDFRHPLQIAEDLCLATWKLSKQSMETHGIGLIEKLFEVACTLVDVMACLSVAGLRSSGFKLGPQDYLKHLCTLIHDLPGGRRRYLPLLLTKIRQSLSSMIAPITIHLNLQPYPPADSSVPNSDTLSPIVSSQISLQEGLTDSTSTDMHPGSAPGNWMDSNFNYAEMSRIGDKTPEIDEAFLQYSSYFS
;
A
#
# COMPACT_ATOMS: atom_id res chain seq x y z
N MET A 1 12.51 -62.66 1.49
CA MET A 1 11.16 -62.95 0.95
C MET A 1 10.95 -62.09 -0.30
N SER A 2 10.95 -62.74 -1.45
CA SER A 2 10.95 -62.15 -2.80
C SER A 2 9.65 -61.40 -3.14
N ASP A 3 9.77 -60.15 -3.58
CA ASP A 3 8.66 -59.31 -4.06
C ASP A 3 8.11 -59.87 -5.38
N SER A 4 7.01 -60.61 -5.33
CA SER A 4 6.28 -60.99 -6.54
C SER A 4 5.54 -59.77 -7.13
N PRO A 5 5.65 -59.51 -8.44
CA PRO A 5 4.97 -58.38 -9.07
C PRO A 5 3.46 -58.59 -9.04
N VAL A 6 2.73 -57.58 -8.54
CA VAL A 6 1.26 -57.62 -8.45
C VAL A 6 0.68 -57.23 -9.82
N LYS A 7 -0.26 -58.02 -10.36
CA LYS A 7 -0.93 -57.76 -11.65
C LYS A 7 -1.65 -56.40 -11.70
N GLN A 8 -2.01 -55.81 -10.56
CA GLN A 8 -2.61 -54.49 -10.48
C GLN A 8 -2.19 -53.75 -9.19
N ALA A 9 -1.66 -52.53 -9.33
CA ALA A 9 -1.34 -51.66 -8.20
C ALA A 9 -2.62 -51.16 -7.50
N CYS A 10 -2.56 -50.92 -6.18
CA CYS A 10 -3.67 -50.24 -5.48
C CYS A 10 -3.80 -48.79 -5.91
N GLU A 11 -4.94 -48.18 -5.60
CA GLU A 11 -5.24 -46.80 -5.97
C GLU A 11 -4.24 -45.79 -5.37
N ALA A 12 -3.87 -45.95 -4.11
CA ALA A 12 -2.91 -45.08 -3.43
C ALA A 12 -1.50 -45.16 -4.05
N CYS A 13 -0.99 -46.38 -4.32
CA CYS A 13 0.30 -46.54 -5.02
C CYS A 13 0.25 -46.01 -6.45
N ARG A 14 -0.88 -46.17 -7.15
CA ARG A 14 -1.08 -45.65 -8.51
C ARG A 14 -1.11 -44.12 -8.55
N ARG A 15 -1.83 -43.45 -7.64
CA ARG A 15 -1.85 -41.98 -7.53
C ARG A 15 -0.46 -41.42 -7.19
N ARG A 16 0.30 -42.12 -6.34
CA ARG A 16 1.66 -41.76 -5.95
C ARG A 16 2.74 -42.18 -6.96
N LYS A 17 2.38 -42.93 -8.02
CA LYS A 17 3.32 -43.52 -9.00
C LYS A 17 4.46 -44.34 -8.37
N VAL A 18 4.17 -45.09 -7.30
CA VAL A 18 5.15 -45.97 -6.60
C VAL A 18 4.87 -47.45 -6.81
N LYS A 19 5.91 -48.30 -6.74
CA LYS A 19 5.78 -49.76 -6.91
C LYS A 19 4.90 -50.36 -5.82
N CYS A 20 3.89 -51.14 -6.22
CA CYS A 20 2.96 -51.81 -5.30
C CYS A 20 3.40 -53.25 -5.06
N THR A 21 3.45 -53.67 -3.80
CA THR A 21 3.85 -55.03 -3.36
C THR A 21 2.66 -55.82 -2.79
N SER A 22 2.77 -57.14 -2.73
CA SER A 22 1.83 -58.08 -2.06
C SER A 22 2.45 -58.57 -0.75
N PRO A 23 1.68 -58.98 0.29
CA PRO A 23 0.22 -59.01 0.44
C PRO A 23 -0.40 -57.67 0.88
N ARG A 24 -1.74 -57.57 0.86
CA ARG A 24 -2.51 -56.38 1.26
C ARG A 24 -2.61 -56.31 2.80
N PRO A 25 -2.48 -55.12 3.42
CA PRO A 25 -2.08 -53.85 2.82
C PRO A 25 -0.60 -53.85 2.39
N CYS A 26 -0.31 -53.32 1.20
CA CYS A 26 1.05 -53.33 0.63
C CYS A 26 2.02 -52.52 1.50
N LYS A 27 3.32 -52.82 1.40
CA LYS A 27 4.37 -52.18 2.23
C LYS A 27 4.33 -50.65 2.13
N GLN A 28 4.07 -50.11 0.93
CA GLN A 28 4.03 -48.67 0.65
C GLN A 28 2.79 -47.95 1.21
N CYS A 29 1.66 -48.65 1.33
CA CYS A 29 0.46 -48.10 1.98
C CYS A 29 0.59 -48.19 3.51
N ARG A 30 1.11 -49.32 4.02
CA ARG A 30 1.33 -49.54 5.45
C ARG A 30 2.31 -48.52 6.03
N SER A 31 3.46 -48.32 5.37
CA SER A 31 4.45 -47.31 5.80
C SER A 31 3.93 -45.87 5.73
N ALA A 32 2.96 -45.58 4.85
CA ALA A 32 2.40 -44.24 4.71
C ALA A 32 1.16 -43.99 5.58
N GLY A 33 0.63 -45.03 6.24
CA GLY A 33 -0.62 -44.96 7.02
C GLY A 33 -1.87 -44.77 6.15
N LEU A 34 -1.90 -45.36 4.95
CA LEU A 34 -3.00 -45.19 3.98
C LEU A 34 -3.80 -46.49 3.78
N VAL A 35 -5.09 -46.38 3.48
CA VAL A 35 -5.95 -47.56 3.21
C VAL A 35 -5.62 -48.15 1.83
N CYS A 36 -5.28 -49.44 1.81
CA CYS A 36 -4.85 -50.13 0.59
C CYS A 36 -6.04 -50.74 -0.16
N ARG A 37 -6.76 -49.95 -0.99
CA ARG A 37 -7.89 -50.44 -1.81
C ARG A 37 -7.48 -50.81 -3.24
N THR A 38 -8.01 -51.93 -3.73
CA THR A 38 -7.89 -52.35 -5.14
C THR A 38 -9.25 -52.09 -5.82
N SER A 39 -9.47 -50.89 -6.35
CA SER A 39 -10.73 -50.56 -7.02
C SER A 39 -10.65 -50.79 -8.53
N MET A 40 -11.65 -51.49 -9.09
CA MET A 40 -11.82 -51.79 -10.52
C MET A 40 -12.65 -50.74 -11.28
N GLN A 41 -13.14 -49.67 -10.64
CA GLN A 41 -14.04 -48.71 -11.29
C GLN A 41 -13.34 -47.37 -11.66
N LYS A 42 -13.37 -47.01 -12.95
CA LYS A 42 -12.90 -45.72 -13.48
C LYS A 42 -13.87 -44.60 -13.09
N GLN A 43 -13.51 -43.74 -12.15
CA GLN A 43 -14.17 -42.45 -11.92
C GLN A 43 -13.72 -41.44 -13.00
N ARG A 44 -14.67 -40.73 -13.62
CA ARG A 44 -14.45 -39.77 -14.73
C ARG A 44 -13.64 -38.54 -14.26
N LYS A 45 -12.77 -38.04 -15.15
CA LYS A 45 -11.74 -37.04 -14.88
C LYS A 45 -12.32 -35.62 -15.02
N GLY A 46 -12.46 -34.89 -13.92
CA GLY A 46 -12.60 -33.42 -13.92
C GLY A 46 -11.22 -32.77 -14.13
N ARG A 47 -11.18 -31.63 -14.84
CA ARG A 47 -9.94 -30.87 -15.12
C ARG A 47 -9.32 -30.41 -13.80
N GLN A 48 -8.11 -30.90 -13.48
CA GLN A 48 -7.31 -30.41 -12.36
C GLN A 48 -6.21 -29.49 -12.87
N SER A 49 -6.22 -28.27 -12.33
CA SER A 49 -5.17 -27.26 -12.37
C SER A 49 -3.86 -27.77 -11.78
N GLU A 50 -2.75 -27.45 -12.43
CA GLU A 50 -1.40 -27.60 -11.91
C GLU A 50 -1.18 -26.67 -10.71
N LYS A 51 -1.27 -27.21 -9.50
CA LYS A 51 -0.62 -26.63 -8.31
C LYS A 51 -0.05 -27.74 -7.44
N THR A 52 1.23 -27.60 -7.14
CA THR A 52 2.12 -28.53 -6.44
C THR A 52 1.72 -28.67 -4.97
N ALA A 53 0.68 -29.45 -4.68
CA ALA A 53 0.34 -29.89 -3.33
C ALA A 53 0.83 -31.33 -3.10
N ASN A 54 1.44 -31.58 -1.95
CA ASN A 54 2.01 -32.87 -1.60
C ASN A 54 0.91 -33.93 -1.52
N VAL A 55 0.82 -34.81 -2.53
CA VAL A 55 -0.23 -35.85 -2.71
C VAL A 55 -0.50 -36.69 -1.45
N LEU A 56 0.46 -36.78 -0.53
CA LEU A 56 0.33 -37.45 0.77
C LEU A 56 -0.65 -36.76 1.72
N SER A 57 -0.71 -35.42 1.76
CA SER A 57 -1.63 -34.71 2.67
C SER A 57 -3.08 -34.81 2.20
N GLU A 58 -3.31 -34.74 0.89
CA GLU A 58 -4.64 -34.86 0.27
C GLU A 58 -5.28 -36.24 0.50
N LEU A 59 -4.47 -37.31 0.49
CA LEU A 59 -4.98 -38.67 0.73
C LEU A 59 -5.35 -38.88 2.21
N ARG A 60 -4.59 -38.31 3.15
CA ARG A 60 -4.87 -38.39 4.59
C ARG A 60 -6.11 -37.58 4.99
N SER A 61 -6.29 -36.40 4.41
CA SER A 61 -7.44 -35.55 4.72
C SER A 61 -8.76 -36.13 4.20
N LYS A 62 -8.75 -36.83 3.05
CA LYS A 62 -9.95 -37.48 2.50
C LYS A 62 -10.35 -38.77 3.23
N GLU A 63 -9.41 -39.47 3.87
CA GLU A 63 -9.71 -40.69 4.66
C GLU A 63 -10.37 -40.37 6.01
N ASN A 64 -10.15 -39.18 6.58
CA ASN A 64 -10.69 -38.79 7.90
C ASN A 64 -12.18 -38.36 7.87
N VAL A 65 -12.80 -38.29 6.69
CA VAL A 65 -14.19 -37.81 6.51
C VAL A 65 -15.19 -38.97 6.26
N GLN A 66 -14.73 -40.22 6.11
CA GLN A 66 -15.57 -41.36 5.69
C GLN A 66 -15.69 -42.53 6.71
N ALA A 67 -15.55 -42.29 8.01
CA ALA A 67 -15.79 -43.33 9.03
C ALA A 67 -16.62 -42.82 10.22
N LEU A 68 -17.95 -42.77 10.06
CA LEU A 68 -18.94 -42.69 11.15
C LEU A 68 -20.21 -43.45 10.72
N PRO A 69 -20.65 -44.52 11.41
CA PRO A 69 -22.02 -45.01 11.34
C PRO A 69 -22.89 -44.33 12.41
N ARG A 70 -24.03 -43.81 11.99
CA ARG A 70 -25.18 -43.41 12.82
C ARG A 70 -25.98 -44.65 13.21
N GLU A 71 -26.37 -44.78 14.47
CA GLU A 71 -27.71 -45.27 14.85
C GLU A 71 -28.22 -44.55 16.12
N THR A 72 -29.50 -44.20 16.07
CA THR A 72 -30.30 -43.45 17.07
C THR A 72 -31.19 -44.41 17.86
N SER A 73 -31.32 -44.22 19.18
CA SER A 73 -32.51 -44.60 19.95
C SER A 73 -32.51 -43.93 21.34
N ILE A 74 -33.68 -43.43 21.75
CA ILE A 74 -34.00 -42.71 22.99
C ILE A 74 -34.56 -43.70 24.03
N TYR A 75 -34.12 -43.62 25.30
CA TYR A 75 -34.90 -43.66 26.57
C TYR A 75 -33.96 -43.89 27.79
N SER A 76 -34.16 -43.14 28.88
CA SER A 76 -33.56 -43.35 30.23
C SER A 76 -34.50 -44.21 31.12
N PRO A 77 -34.23 -44.61 32.39
CA PRO A 77 -33.09 -44.33 33.30
C PRO A 77 -32.57 -45.52 34.19
N SER A 78 -31.55 -45.23 35.01
CA SER A 78 -31.25 -45.75 36.37
C SER A 78 -30.11 -46.77 36.64
N THR A 79 -29.48 -46.55 37.80
CA THR A 79 -28.58 -47.40 38.63
C THR A 79 -27.06 -47.40 38.35
N GLY A 80 -26.26 -46.95 39.34
CA GLY A 80 -24.77 -47.01 39.38
C GLY A 80 -24.23 -48.42 39.72
N PRO A 81 -22.97 -48.63 40.21
CA PRO A 81 -21.92 -47.68 40.61
C PRO A 81 -20.47 -47.94 40.07
N ARG A 82 -19.63 -46.89 40.12
CA ARG A 82 -18.21 -46.79 40.57
C ARG A 82 -17.20 -47.95 40.38
N ILE A 83 -16.10 -47.73 39.64
CA ILE A 83 -14.67 -48.12 39.91
C ILE A 83 -13.76 -47.13 39.13
N GLU A 84 -13.20 -46.09 39.76
CA GLU A 84 -11.81 -45.96 40.30
C GLU A 84 -10.65 -45.89 39.27
N SER A 85 -10.26 -44.64 39.02
CA SER A 85 -8.95 -44.05 38.75
C SER A 85 -7.73 -44.93 38.41
N VAL A 86 -7.14 -44.65 37.25
CA VAL A 86 -5.67 -44.57 37.10
C VAL A 86 -5.32 -43.26 36.38
N THR A 87 -4.53 -42.46 37.09
CA THR A 87 -3.89 -41.18 36.74
C THR A 87 -3.32 -41.13 35.33
N THR A 88 -3.67 -40.07 34.59
CA THR A 88 -2.92 -39.57 33.44
C THR A 88 -2.40 -38.15 33.74
N PRO A 89 -1.24 -37.76 33.18
CA PRO A 89 -0.45 -36.62 33.65
C PRO A 89 -1.15 -35.29 33.36
N LEU A 90 -0.98 -34.33 34.27
CA LEU A 90 -1.41 -32.95 34.14
C LEU A 90 -1.17 -32.43 32.71
N SER A 91 -2.25 -32.07 32.02
CA SER A 91 -2.21 -31.08 30.96
C SER A 91 -1.65 -29.77 31.53
N PRO A 92 -0.81 -29.03 30.79
CA PRO A 92 -0.45 -27.68 31.19
C PRO A 92 -1.72 -26.82 31.27
N PRO A 93 -1.79 -25.85 32.19
CA PRO A 93 -2.95 -24.99 32.32
C PRO A 93 -3.19 -24.29 30.99
N ALA A 94 -4.46 -24.23 30.57
CA ALA A 94 -4.89 -23.37 29.48
C ALA A 94 -4.30 -21.98 29.72
N SER A 95 -3.49 -21.53 28.78
CA SER A 95 -2.89 -20.20 28.73
C SER A 95 -3.94 -19.16 29.10
N GLY A 96 -3.66 -18.35 30.13
CA GLY A 96 -4.54 -17.28 30.55
C GLY A 96 -4.89 -16.37 29.37
N ARG A 97 -6.16 -15.95 29.28
CA ARG A 97 -6.52 -14.83 28.40
C ARG A 97 -5.66 -13.64 28.84
N CYS A 98 -4.76 -13.18 27.97
CA CYS A 98 -4.17 -11.86 28.14
C CYS A 98 -5.33 -10.86 28.18
N HIS A 99 -5.53 -10.21 29.31
CA HIS A 99 -6.42 -9.06 29.37
C HIS A 99 -5.67 -7.89 28.73
N PHE A 100 -6.29 -7.25 27.73
CA PHE A 100 -5.77 -6.01 27.18
C PHE A 100 -5.70 -4.94 28.27
N SER A 101 -4.54 -4.29 28.41
CA SER A 101 -4.33 -3.18 29.33
C SER A 101 -4.01 -1.93 28.51
N ARG A 102 -4.73 -0.84 28.78
CA ARG A 102 -4.53 0.44 28.10
C ARG A 102 -3.19 1.06 28.51
N THR A 103 -2.47 1.63 27.55
CA THR A 103 -1.25 2.39 27.85
C THR A 103 -1.61 3.73 28.50
N ALA A 104 -1.21 3.93 29.76
CA ALA A 104 -1.55 5.12 30.52
C ALA A 104 -0.93 6.39 29.91
N GLY A 105 -1.76 7.41 29.66
CA GLY A 105 -1.33 8.70 29.12
C GLY A 105 -1.10 8.74 27.61
N LEU A 106 -1.22 7.60 26.89
CA LEU A 106 -1.03 7.56 25.44
C LEU A 106 -2.14 8.34 24.69
N LEU A 107 -3.38 8.23 25.17
CA LEU A 107 -4.55 8.88 24.57
C LEU A 107 -5.08 9.96 25.52
N SER A 108 -4.49 11.16 25.47
CA SER A 108 -4.94 12.33 26.24
C SER A 108 -6.14 13.03 25.59
N SER A 109 -6.97 13.70 26.39
CA SER A 109 -8.08 14.51 25.88
C SER A 109 -7.64 15.59 24.88
N SER A 110 -6.52 16.28 25.14
CA SER A 110 -5.98 17.29 24.21
C SER A 110 -5.68 16.70 22.83
N LEU A 111 -4.99 15.57 22.77
CA LEU A 111 -4.72 14.85 21.51
C LEU A 111 -6.00 14.51 20.75
N ILE A 112 -7.04 14.04 21.44
CA ILE A 112 -8.32 13.70 20.82
C ILE A 112 -8.99 14.96 20.25
N ASP A 113 -9.00 16.05 21.02
CA ASP A 113 -9.59 17.33 20.63
C ASP A 113 -8.87 17.91 19.40
N ASP A 114 -7.53 17.94 19.43
CA ASP A 114 -6.67 18.40 18.34
C ASP A 114 -6.88 17.57 17.06
N CYS A 115 -6.90 16.24 17.18
CA CYS A 115 -7.14 15.35 16.05
C CYS A 115 -8.56 15.52 15.49
N SER A 116 -9.54 15.76 16.36
CA SER A 116 -10.94 15.98 15.98
C SER A 116 -11.10 17.30 15.22
N GLU A 117 -10.53 18.39 15.73
CA GLU A 117 -10.54 19.69 15.08
C GLU A 117 -9.91 19.59 13.68
N TYR A 118 -8.75 18.95 13.57
CA TYR A 118 -8.08 18.76 12.29
C TYR A 118 -8.91 17.94 11.31
N PHE A 119 -9.38 16.75 11.72
CA PHE A 119 -10.09 15.83 10.83
C PHE A 119 -11.40 16.42 10.33
N PHE A 120 -12.22 16.96 11.23
CA PHE A 120 -13.56 17.44 10.85
C PHE A 120 -13.51 18.74 10.04
N SER A 121 -12.47 19.57 10.22
CA SER A 121 -12.28 20.79 9.42
C SER A 121 -11.68 20.53 8.04
N ARG A 122 -10.81 19.52 7.90
CA ARG A 122 -9.98 19.36 6.67
C ARG A 122 -10.21 18.06 5.91
N MET A 123 -10.53 16.96 6.59
CA MET A 123 -10.59 15.62 5.96
C MET A 123 -12.02 15.14 5.71
N ARG A 124 -13.04 15.72 6.36
CA ARG A 124 -14.43 15.26 6.24
C ARG A 124 -14.96 15.23 4.80
N GLY A 125 -14.47 16.11 3.92
CA GLY A 125 -14.90 16.13 2.52
C GLY A 125 -14.26 15.05 1.63
N THR A 126 -13.16 14.41 2.06
CA THR A 126 -12.53 13.29 1.34
C THR A 126 -12.67 11.96 2.07
N VAL A 127 -12.87 11.97 3.38
CA VAL A 127 -13.00 10.80 4.26
C VAL A 127 -14.28 10.90 5.10
N PRO A 128 -15.49 10.83 4.49
CA PRO A 128 -16.76 11.13 5.15
C PRO A 128 -17.36 9.95 5.94
N ILE A 129 -16.56 9.33 6.83
CA ILE A 129 -16.96 8.12 7.60
C ILE A 129 -17.29 8.37 9.07
N LEU A 130 -17.05 9.58 9.56
CA LEU A 130 -17.30 9.97 10.94
C LEU A 130 -18.06 11.30 10.98
N GLN A 131 -19.01 11.41 11.91
CA GLN A 131 -19.67 12.67 12.26
C GLN A 131 -19.22 13.15 13.64
N PRO A 132 -19.16 14.47 13.88
CA PRO A 132 -18.77 15.01 15.19
C PRO A 132 -19.61 14.44 16.34
N CYS A 133 -20.94 14.46 16.23
CA CYS A 133 -21.83 13.97 17.30
C CYS A 133 -21.70 12.45 17.51
N GLY A 134 -21.56 11.68 16.43
CA GLY A 134 -21.39 10.22 16.51
C GLY A 134 -20.03 9.84 17.12
N PHE A 135 -18.98 10.57 16.77
CA PHE A 135 -17.63 10.37 17.29
C PHE A 135 -17.52 10.78 18.76
N GLN A 136 -18.17 11.87 19.18
CA GLN A 136 -18.21 12.27 20.59
C GLN A 136 -18.79 11.16 21.48
N LYS A 137 -19.85 10.48 21.04
CA LYS A 137 -20.39 9.31 21.76
C LYS A 137 -19.34 8.20 21.93
N GLN A 138 -18.44 8.02 20.97
CA GLN A 138 -17.35 7.03 21.07
C GLN A 138 -16.27 7.47 22.05
N ILE A 139 -15.96 8.76 22.12
CA ILE A 139 -15.05 9.32 23.13
C ILE A 139 -15.60 9.05 24.53
N ASP A 140 -16.89 9.34 24.76
CA ASP A 140 -17.55 9.15 26.05
C ASP A 140 -17.57 7.66 26.47
N LEU A 141 -17.73 6.75 25.50
CA LEU A 141 -17.72 5.30 25.73
C LEU A 141 -16.32 4.69 25.81
N ALA A 142 -15.26 5.38 25.36
CA ALA A 142 -13.91 4.82 25.32
C ALA A 142 -13.39 4.39 26.69
N GLY A 143 -13.91 4.98 27.77
CA GLY A 143 -13.61 4.58 29.14
C GLY A 143 -14.09 3.17 29.50
N SER A 144 -15.25 2.75 29.00
CA SER A 144 -15.94 1.50 29.40
C SER A 144 -16.05 0.45 28.29
N CYS A 145 -15.88 0.85 27.02
CA CYS A 145 -16.01 -0.03 25.86
C CYS A 145 -14.66 -0.14 25.11
N LEU A 146 -14.16 -1.36 24.94
CA LEU A 146 -12.91 -1.60 24.22
C LEU A 146 -13.03 -1.25 22.72
N HIS A 147 -14.19 -1.45 22.12
CA HIS A 147 -14.45 -1.12 20.71
C HIS A 147 -14.35 0.37 20.45
N ALA A 148 -15.02 1.17 21.30
CA ALA A 148 -14.97 2.62 21.24
C ALA A 148 -13.54 3.13 21.49
N TYR A 149 -12.82 2.56 22.47
CA TYR A 149 -11.41 2.87 22.71
C TYR A 149 -10.53 2.58 21.49
N CYS A 150 -10.70 1.42 20.86
CA CYS A 150 -9.95 1.02 19.67
C CYS A 150 -10.21 1.98 18.50
N LEU A 151 -11.47 2.39 18.30
CA LEU A 151 -11.86 3.38 17.29
C LEU A 151 -11.21 4.75 17.52
N VAL A 152 -11.30 5.29 18.75
CA VAL A 152 -10.70 6.60 19.06
C VAL A 152 -9.17 6.55 18.94
N THR A 153 -8.54 5.45 19.35
CA THR A 153 -7.09 5.25 19.23
C THR A 153 -6.66 5.15 17.75
N ALA A 154 -7.36 4.33 16.95
CA ALA A 154 -7.09 4.20 15.52
C ALA A 154 -7.33 5.51 14.77
N PHE A 155 -8.32 6.31 15.18
CA PHE A 155 -8.58 7.64 14.64
C PHE A 155 -7.42 8.60 14.89
N CYS A 156 -6.94 8.71 16.14
CA CYS A 156 -5.80 9.57 16.46
C CYS A 156 -4.54 9.09 15.72
N ALA A 157 -4.30 7.78 15.69
CA ALA A 157 -3.20 7.19 14.92
C ALA A 157 -3.27 7.58 13.44
N PHE A 158 -4.46 7.52 12.84
CA PHE A 158 -4.68 7.87 11.43
C PHE A 158 -4.37 9.35 11.17
N VAL A 159 -4.91 10.27 11.96
CA VAL A 159 -4.69 11.71 11.79
C VAL A 159 -3.21 12.04 11.92
N VAL A 160 -2.55 11.61 13.00
CA VAL A 160 -1.13 11.90 13.26
C VAL A 160 -0.21 11.33 12.18
N THR A 161 -0.58 10.19 11.59
CA THR A 161 0.23 9.50 10.56
C THR A 161 0.00 10.07 9.17
N GLN A 162 -1.23 10.43 8.80
CA GLN A 162 -1.57 10.85 7.43
C GLN A 162 -1.24 12.31 7.14
N THR A 163 -1.48 13.21 8.09
CA THR A 163 -1.53 14.64 7.80
C THR A 163 -0.24 15.37 8.15
N GLY A 164 0.74 14.64 8.71
CA GLY A 164 1.94 15.26 9.26
C GLY A 164 1.64 16.16 10.46
N PHE A 165 0.44 16.05 11.07
CA PHE A 165 0.04 16.80 12.25
C PHE A 165 1.16 16.73 13.30
N SER A 166 1.78 17.89 13.55
CA SER A 166 2.75 18.04 14.61
C SER A 166 1.96 18.40 15.85
N VAL A 167 1.77 17.44 16.74
CA VAL A 167 1.32 17.74 18.10
C VAL A 167 2.32 18.75 18.65
N GLU A 168 1.89 19.97 18.96
CA GLU A 168 2.75 20.92 19.68
C GLU A 168 3.16 20.23 20.98
N TYR A 169 4.44 19.90 21.08
CA TYR A 169 5.02 19.02 22.10
C TYR A 169 4.95 19.62 23.52
N ASP A 170 4.30 20.77 23.69
CA ASP A 170 4.33 21.60 24.91
C ASP A 170 3.49 21.04 26.07
N SER A 171 2.73 19.95 25.86
CA SER A 171 1.83 19.41 26.90
C SER A 171 2.14 17.99 27.40
N MET A 172 3.18 17.31 26.87
CA MET A 172 3.51 15.94 27.27
C MET A 172 4.71 15.91 28.24
N ASN A 173 4.41 15.82 29.54
CA ASN A 173 5.38 15.51 30.62
C ASN A 173 5.87 14.05 30.58
N TYR A 174 6.24 13.54 29.40
CA TYR A 174 7.01 12.30 29.27
C TYR A 174 8.48 12.68 29.09
N SER A 175 9.29 12.36 30.09
CA SER A 175 10.74 12.55 30.06
C SER A 175 11.36 11.88 28.83
N ASP A 176 12.29 12.59 28.19
CA ASP A 176 13.33 12.08 27.29
C ASP A 176 12.88 11.54 25.89
N LYS A 177 13.20 12.32 24.84
CA LYS A 177 13.58 11.87 23.48
C LYS A 177 12.65 10.92 22.70
N CYS A 178 11.34 10.86 22.98
CA CYS A 178 10.44 10.11 22.10
C CYS A 178 10.29 10.87 20.76
N SER A 179 10.68 10.28 19.63
CA SER A 179 10.47 10.95 18.35
C SER A 179 8.97 10.94 17.97
N LEU A 180 8.52 11.87 17.13
CA LEU A 180 7.15 11.85 16.59
C LEU A 180 6.83 10.51 15.89
N GLU A 181 7.84 9.85 15.32
CA GLU A 181 7.72 8.52 14.71
C GLU A 181 7.46 7.42 15.77
N ASP A 182 8.12 7.47 16.92
CA ASP A 182 7.91 6.52 18.01
C ASP A 182 6.50 6.67 18.62
N PHE A 183 6.03 7.92 18.74
CA PHE A 183 4.67 8.21 19.20
C PHE A 183 3.61 7.70 18.20
N ARG A 184 3.79 7.94 16.90
CA ARG A 184 2.96 7.37 15.82
C ARG A 184 2.91 5.85 15.91
N GLY A 185 4.08 5.21 16.02
CA GLY A 185 4.19 3.75 16.16
C GLY A 185 3.46 3.22 17.39
N SER A 186 3.54 3.94 18.50
CA SER A 186 2.86 3.57 19.76
C SER A 186 1.34 3.61 19.63
N LEU A 187 0.77 4.65 19.00
CA LEU A 187 -0.68 4.73 18.74
C LEU A 187 -1.19 3.60 17.83
N ILE A 188 -0.46 3.30 16.76
CA ILE A 188 -0.82 2.21 15.83
C ILE A 188 -0.76 0.86 16.53
N THR A 189 0.29 0.64 17.33
CA THR A 189 0.47 -0.59 18.11
C THR A 189 -0.66 -0.77 19.12
N GLU A 190 -0.98 0.27 19.89
CA GLU A 190 -2.09 0.26 20.85
C GLU A 190 -3.43 -0.08 20.18
N ALA A 191 -3.75 0.59 19.06
CA ALA A 191 -4.98 0.32 18.32
C ALA A 191 -5.03 -1.13 17.81
N THR A 192 -3.89 -1.65 17.33
CA THR A 192 -3.79 -3.01 16.80
C THR A 192 -3.93 -4.06 17.90
N GLU A 193 -3.30 -3.83 19.06
CA GLU A 193 -3.43 -4.71 20.22
C GLU A 193 -4.84 -4.67 20.82
N ALA A 194 -5.47 -3.50 20.92
CA ALA A 194 -6.87 -3.39 21.33
C ALA A 194 -7.79 -4.18 20.38
N ARG A 195 -7.58 -4.05 19.07
CA ARG A 195 -8.33 -4.76 18.02
C ARG A 195 -8.21 -6.29 18.14
N ARG A 196 -7.07 -6.84 18.55
CA ARG A 196 -6.90 -8.30 18.74
C ARG A 196 -7.83 -8.90 19.78
N HIS A 197 -8.37 -8.08 20.68
CA HIS A 197 -9.26 -8.49 21.75
C HIS A 197 -10.73 -8.20 21.44
N ILE A 198 -11.02 -7.74 20.21
CA ILE A 198 -12.34 -7.47 19.67
C ILE A 198 -12.64 -8.53 18.60
N ASP A 199 -13.84 -9.08 18.59
CA ASP A 199 -14.30 -9.90 17.46
C ASP A 199 -14.81 -8.98 16.34
N PRO A 200 -14.10 -8.87 15.20
CA PRO A 200 -14.41 -7.89 14.16
C PRO A 200 -15.74 -8.16 13.44
N VAL A 201 -16.30 -9.36 13.58
CA VAL A 201 -17.56 -9.79 12.92
C VAL A 201 -18.77 -9.58 13.84
N THR A 202 -18.56 -9.23 15.11
CA THR A 202 -19.65 -8.96 16.08
C THR A 202 -20.07 -7.50 16.07
N ASP A 203 -21.32 -7.24 16.47
CA ASP A 203 -21.87 -5.88 16.58
C ASP A 203 -21.05 -5.02 17.56
N PRO A 204 -20.69 -3.77 17.20
CA PRO A 204 -21.08 -3.05 15.99
C PRO A 204 -20.09 -3.24 14.81
N VAL A 205 -20.53 -3.94 13.76
CA VAL A 205 -19.70 -4.26 12.58
C VAL A 205 -19.24 -3.00 11.82
N ARG A 206 -20.08 -1.96 11.74
CA ARG A 206 -19.73 -0.68 11.09
C ARG A 206 -18.48 -0.04 11.72
N GLN A 207 -18.35 -0.08 13.04
CA GLN A 207 -17.15 0.42 13.71
C GLN A 207 -15.93 -0.44 13.41
N SER A 208 -16.07 -1.77 13.31
CA SER A 208 -15.00 -2.68 12.91
C SER A 208 -14.46 -2.37 11.51
N ILE A 209 -15.35 -2.02 10.57
CA ILE A 209 -15.00 -1.57 9.21
C ILE A 209 -14.22 -0.26 9.27
N ILE A 210 -14.71 0.73 10.02
CA ILE A 210 -14.05 2.04 10.16
C ILE A 210 -12.66 1.90 10.79
N ILE A 211 -12.52 1.10 11.86
CA ILE A 211 -11.22 0.83 12.48
C ILE A 211 -10.26 0.20 11.47
N ALA A 212 -10.70 -0.79 10.68
CA ALA A 212 -9.88 -1.43 9.66
C ALA A 212 -9.43 -0.41 8.58
N PHE A 213 -10.36 0.45 8.14
CA PHE A 213 -10.05 1.51 7.19
C PHE A 213 -9.03 2.53 7.73
N LEU A 214 -9.16 2.95 8.99
CA LEU A 214 -8.21 3.86 9.63
C LEU A 214 -6.83 3.22 9.77
N LEU A 215 -6.75 1.94 10.13
CA LEU A 215 -5.49 1.19 10.18
C LEU A 215 -4.87 1.00 8.79
N TYR A 216 -5.68 0.78 7.74
CA TYR A 216 -5.22 0.85 6.35
C TYR A 216 -4.52 2.18 6.06
N GLY A 217 -5.16 3.29 6.40
CA GLY A 217 -4.57 4.62 6.27
C GLY A 217 -3.25 4.75 7.04
N CYS A 218 -3.20 4.31 8.29
CA CYS A 218 -1.95 4.32 9.08
C CYS A 218 -0.81 3.60 8.35
N HIS A 219 -1.05 2.39 7.86
CA HIS A 219 -0.03 1.60 7.17
C HIS A 219 0.37 2.17 5.81
N ILE A 220 -0.53 2.84 5.08
CA ILE A 220 -0.16 3.62 3.89
C ILE A 220 0.80 4.75 4.27
N GLY A 221 0.51 5.51 5.33
CA GLY A 221 1.35 6.60 5.82
C GLY A 221 2.75 6.13 6.25
N LEU A 222 2.84 4.94 6.86
CA LEU A 222 4.13 4.30 7.18
C LEU A 222 4.86 3.71 5.97
N GLY A 223 4.21 3.56 4.81
CA GLY A 223 4.76 2.86 3.65
C GLY A 223 4.66 1.33 3.71
N ASN A 224 3.98 0.79 4.73
CA ASN A 224 3.81 -0.65 4.99
C ASN A 224 2.73 -1.27 4.09
N GLN A 225 3.03 -1.41 2.79
CA GLN A 225 2.04 -1.76 1.76
C GLN A 225 1.32 -3.09 2.00
N ARG A 226 2.01 -4.11 2.52
CA ARG A 226 1.39 -5.43 2.78
C ARG A 226 0.32 -5.36 3.87
N HIS A 227 0.61 -4.63 4.94
CA HIS A 227 -0.34 -4.42 6.03
C HIS A 227 -1.50 -3.52 5.58
N ALA A 228 -1.20 -2.47 4.82
CA ALA A 228 -2.23 -1.64 4.21
C ALA A 228 -3.21 -2.49 3.38
N TYR A 229 -2.70 -3.33 2.47
CA TYR A 229 -3.55 -4.23 1.67
C TYR A 229 -4.39 -5.18 2.53
N TYR A 230 -3.81 -5.73 3.60
CA TYR A 230 -4.52 -6.60 4.54
C TYR A 230 -5.72 -5.88 5.18
N TYR A 231 -5.51 -4.70 5.78
CA TYR A 231 -6.57 -3.96 6.46
C TYR A 231 -7.63 -3.43 5.49
N LEU A 232 -7.22 -3.03 4.28
CA LEU A 232 -8.18 -2.63 3.25
C LEU A 232 -9.06 -3.80 2.84
N ARG A 233 -8.46 -4.99 2.64
CA ARG A 233 -9.21 -6.21 2.32
C ARG A 233 -10.11 -6.66 3.47
N GLU A 234 -9.67 -6.50 4.71
CA GLU A 234 -10.49 -6.76 5.89
C GLU A 234 -11.72 -5.84 5.89
N ALA A 235 -11.52 -4.52 5.70
CA ALA A 235 -12.61 -3.54 5.64
C ALA A 235 -13.64 -3.87 4.54
N THR A 236 -13.19 -4.19 3.32
CA THR A 236 -14.11 -4.54 2.21
C THR A 236 -14.82 -5.87 2.43
N THR A 237 -14.15 -6.84 3.07
CA THR A 237 -14.76 -8.13 3.42
C THR A 237 -15.83 -7.98 4.49
N LEU A 238 -15.54 -7.22 5.56
CA LEU A 238 -16.50 -6.95 6.63
C LEU A 238 -17.73 -6.21 6.09
N TYR A 239 -17.54 -5.22 5.22
CA TYR A 239 -18.65 -4.50 4.58
C TYR A 239 -19.52 -5.43 3.72
N THR A 240 -18.90 -6.29 2.92
CA THR A 240 -19.65 -7.23 2.05
C THR A 240 -20.38 -8.28 2.89
N ALA A 241 -19.78 -8.73 4.00
CA ALA A 241 -20.42 -9.68 4.91
C ALA A 241 -21.65 -9.07 5.60
N SER A 242 -21.54 -7.84 6.15
CA SER A 242 -22.67 -7.18 6.81
C SER A 242 -23.83 -6.90 5.84
N ALA A 243 -23.53 -6.48 4.61
CA ALA A 243 -24.55 -6.22 3.60
C ALA A 243 -25.37 -7.48 3.23
N LEU A 244 -24.76 -8.68 3.31
CA LEU A 244 -25.48 -9.94 3.09
C LEU A 244 -26.41 -10.29 4.26
N ASP A 245 -26.00 -9.96 5.48
CA ASP A 245 -26.81 -10.18 6.68
C ASP A 245 -28.04 -9.25 6.70
N ASP A 246 -27.90 -8.01 6.24
CA ASP A 246 -29.01 -7.04 6.14
C ASP A 246 -30.03 -7.40 5.04
N GLN A 247 -29.60 -8.04 3.94
CA GLN A 247 -30.54 -8.56 2.93
C GLN A 247 -31.34 -9.78 3.42
N THR A 248 -30.81 -10.54 4.38
CA THR A 248 -31.46 -11.75 4.92
C THR A 248 -32.25 -11.49 6.19
N SER A 249 -31.97 -10.40 6.89
CA SER A 249 -32.60 -10.01 8.13
C SER A 249 -33.51 -8.80 7.89
N SER A 250 -34.81 -8.92 8.14
CA SER A 250 -35.70 -7.75 8.30
C SER A 250 -35.41 -7.03 9.63
N ARG A 251 -34.15 -6.65 9.86
CA ARG A 251 -33.73 -5.89 11.05
C ARG A 251 -34.43 -4.54 10.99
N GLN A 252 -35.00 -4.14 12.13
CA GLN A 252 -35.55 -2.82 12.31
C GLN A 252 -34.45 -1.82 11.99
N VAL A 253 -34.75 -0.87 11.10
CA VAL A 253 -33.92 0.24 10.70
C VAL A 253 -33.26 0.81 11.96
N ASP A 254 -31.98 0.50 12.17
CA ASP A 254 -31.18 1.20 13.16
C ASP A 254 -31.17 2.69 12.77
N ASP A 255 -30.95 3.56 13.74
CA ASP A 255 -30.92 5.03 13.61
C ASP A 255 -29.78 5.56 12.68
N ASP A 256 -29.23 4.68 11.84
CA ASP A 256 -28.16 4.96 10.89
C ASP A 256 -28.74 5.58 9.61
N ASP A 257 -28.30 6.81 9.33
CA ASP A 257 -28.67 7.56 8.14
C ASP A 257 -28.15 6.83 6.87
N PRO A 258 -29.04 6.42 5.93
CA PRO A 258 -28.65 5.75 4.68
C PRO A 258 -27.59 6.50 3.87
N SER A 259 -27.52 7.83 4.03
CA SER A 259 -26.47 8.66 3.44
C SER A 259 -25.06 8.24 3.88
N GLU A 260 -24.90 7.81 5.13
CA GLU A 260 -23.60 7.46 5.69
C GLU A 260 -23.11 6.08 5.27
N GLU A 261 -24.03 5.12 5.15
CA GLU A 261 -23.70 3.80 4.64
C GLU A 261 -23.20 3.89 3.19
N GLY A 262 -23.88 4.70 2.37
CA GLY A 262 -23.44 4.98 1.00
C GLY A 262 -22.05 5.64 0.95
N LYS A 263 -21.78 6.62 1.83
CA LYS A 263 -20.46 7.25 1.93
C LYS A 263 -19.36 6.26 2.30
N LEU A 264 -19.62 5.33 3.22
CA LEU A 264 -18.68 4.29 3.60
C LEU A 264 -18.37 3.35 2.43
N PHE A 265 -19.40 2.85 1.74
CA PHE A 265 -19.25 2.02 0.54
C PHE A 265 -18.35 2.69 -0.50
N TRP A 266 -18.69 3.94 -0.85
CA TRP A 266 -17.98 4.68 -1.89
C TRP A 266 -16.54 5.02 -1.51
N LEU A 267 -16.27 5.31 -0.23
CA LEU A 267 -14.91 5.52 0.26
C LEU A 267 -14.06 4.24 0.15
N LEU A 268 -14.63 3.09 0.51
CA LEU A 268 -13.96 1.80 0.35
C LEU A 268 -13.71 1.50 -1.13
N VAL A 269 -14.68 1.80 -1.99
CA VAL A 269 -14.57 1.67 -3.46
C VAL A 269 -13.40 2.50 -4.01
N ILE A 270 -13.32 3.78 -3.66
CA ILE A 270 -12.25 4.70 -4.07
C ILE A 270 -10.89 4.16 -3.61
N SER A 271 -10.79 3.79 -2.33
CA SER A 271 -9.54 3.35 -1.72
C SER A 271 -9.06 2.01 -2.29
N GLU A 272 -9.97 1.06 -2.50
CA GLU A 272 -9.66 -0.23 -3.11
C GLU A 272 -9.12 -0.07 -4.54
N ARG A 273 -9.76 0.77 -5.36
CA ARG A 273 -9.36 1.00 -6.75
C ARG A 273 -8.03 1.73 -6.84
N ALA A 274 -7.83 2.78 -6.04
CA ALA A 274 -6.55 3.48 -5.97
C ALA A 274 -5.41 2.52 -5.59
N HIS A 275 -5.63 1.67 -4.58
CA HIS A 275 -4.64 0.69 -4.14
C HIS A 275 -4.40 -0.40 -5.21
N ALA A 276 -5.47 -0.91 -5.83
CA ALA A 276 -5.43 -1.96 -6.83
C ALA A 276 -4.67 -1.54 -8.10
N ILE A 277 -4.93 -0.34 -8.60
CA ILE A 277 -4.21 0.25 -9.73
C ILE A 277 -2.72 0.39 -9.36
N ARG A 278 -2.41 1.03 -8.24
CA ARG A 278 -1.02 1.32 -7.84
C ARG A 278 -0.19 0.07 -7.54
N ARG A 279 -0.81 -1.00 -7.06
CA ARG A 279 -0.10 -2.19 -6.53
C ARG A 279 -0.34 -3.47 -7.32
N HIS A 280 -0.99 -3.37 -8.47
CA HIS A 280 -1.42 -4.53 -9.27
C HIS A 280 -2.13 -5.59 -8.41
N ARG A 281 -3.16 -5.16 -7.66
CA ARG A 281 -3.96 -6.05 -6.80
C ARG A 281 -5.37 -6.24 -7.37
N PRO A 282 -6.02 -7.39 -7.08
CA PRO A 282 -7.41 -7.59 -7.46
C PRO A 282 -8.34 -6.75 -6.58
N ILE A 283 -9.54 -6.44 -7.08
CA ILE A 283 -10.62 -5.81 -6.32
C ILE A 283 -11.63 -6.85 -5.81
N THR A 284 -12.47 -6.46 -4.86
CA THR A 284 -13.59 -7.24 -4.33
C THR A 284 -14.92 -6.50 -4.41
N LEU A 285 -14.92 -5.16 -4.31
CA LEU A 285 -16.16 -4.39 -4.31
C LEU A 285 -16.66 -4.13 -5.73
N GLN A 286 -17.72 -4.84 -6.09
CA GLN A 286 -18.43 -4.66 -7.35
C GLN A 286 -19.39 -3.48 -7.26
N VAL A 287 -19.41 -2.64 -8.30
CA VAL A 287 -20.39 -1.56 -8.44
C VAL A 287 -21.49 -2.04 -9.36
N THR A 288 -22.68 -2.22 -8.81
CA THR A 288 -23.86 -2.74 -9.52
C THR A 288 -24.99 -1.71 -9.48
N SER A 289 -26.15 -2.05 -10.05
CA SER A 289 -27.37 -1.26 -9.92
C SER A 289 -27.91 -1.20 -8.49
N GLU A 290 -27.51 -2.13 -7.63
CA GLU A 290 -27.94 -2.22 -6.23
C GLU A 290 -26.98 -1.47 -5.29
N SER A 291 -25.84 -0.98 -5.78
CA SER A 291 -24.91 -0.20 -4.97
C SER A 291 -25.57 1.09 -4.47
N PRO A 292 -25.23 1.56 -3.25
CA PRO A 292 -25.77 2.80 -2.70
C PRO A 292 -25.62 3.96 -3.68
N GLN A 293 -26.69 4.72 -3.93
CA GLN A 293 -26.60 5.93 -4.74
C GLN A 293 -26.19 7.10 -3.84
N LEU A 294 -25.35 7.99 -4.35
CA LEU A 294 -25.14 9.30 -3.73
C LEU A 294 -26.18 10.26 -4.29
N GLU A 295 -26.72 11.13 -3.44
CA GLU A 295 -27.68 12.15 -3.85
C GLU A 295 -27.01 13.16 -4.79
N ASP A 296 -27.48 13.20 -6.05
CA ASP A 296 -27.12 14.22 -7.05
C ASP A 296 -28.14 15.38 -6.96
N ASP A 297 -28.11 16.15 -5.86
CA ASP A 297 -28.93 17.35 -5.73
C ASP A 297 -28.17 18.62 -6.18
N ILE A 298 -28.89 19.57 -6.76
CA ILE A 298 -28.35 20.86 -7.23
C ILE A 298 -27.86 21.72 -6.05
N ASN A 299 -28.41 21.52 -4.84
CA ASN A 299 -28.05 22.25 -3.62
C ASN A 299 -27.09 21.49 -2.70
N LEU A 300 -26.36 20.52 -3.24
CA LEU A 300 -25.52 19.65 -2.45
C LEU A 300 -24.39 20.43 -1.74
N PRO A 301 -24.11 20.17 -0.45
CA PRO A 301 -22.98 20.79 0.24
C PRO A 301 -21.68 20.54 -0.53
N THR A 302 -20.83 21.56 -0.58
CA THR A 302 -19.53 21.56 -1.28
C THR A 302 -18.67 20.32 -0.98
N SER A 303 -18.68 19.84 0.27
CA SER A 303 -17.97 18.62 0.69
C SER A 303 -18.50 17.35 0.00
N THR A 304 -19.82 17.24 -0.16
CA THR A 304 -20.44 16.07 -0.78
C THR A 304 -20.31 16.14 -2.30
N ALA A 305 -20.37 17.34 -2.90
CA ALA A 305 -20.07 17.53 -4.32
C ALA A 305 -18.63 17.12 -4.66
N GLY A 306 -17.65 17.52 -3.81
CA GLY A 306 -16.26 17.08 -3.97
C GLY A 306 -16.11 15.56 -3.84
N PHE A 307 -16.75 14.94 -2.85
CA PHE A 307 -16.73 13.49 -2.68
C PHE A 307 -17.38 12.75 -3.87
N LEU A 308 -18.48 13.26 -4.42
CA LEU A 308 -19.12 12.71 -5.60
C LEU A 308 -18.21 12.75 -6.84
N CYS A 309 -17.51 13.87 -7.07
CA CYS A 309 -16.48 13.93 -8.12
C CYS A 309 -15.39 12.87 -7.91
N LEU A 310 -14.97 12.63 -6.67
CA LEU A 310 -14.00 11.60 -6.35
C LEU A 310 -14.54 10.20 -6.64
N VAL A 311 -15.81 9.94 -6.33
CA VAL A 311 -16.49 8.69 -6.72
C VAL A 311 -16.51 8.52 -8.23
N ASN A 312 -16.87 9.56 -8.98
CA ASN A 312 -16.93 9.52 -10.44
C ASN A 312 -15.57 9.31 -11.10
N LEU A 313 -14.47 9.73 -10.45
CA LEU A 313 -13.12 9.41 -10.90
C LEU A 313 -12.79 7.93 -10.78
N TYR A 314 -13.15 7.28 -9.67
CA TYR A 314 -12.72 5.90 -9.42
C TYR A 314 -13.73 4.85 -9.88
N ARG A 315 -15.04 5.13 -9.84
CA ARG A 315 -16.11 4.19 -10.25
C ARG A 315 -15.85 3.46 -11.59
N PRO A 316 -15.31 4.10 -12.66
CA PRO A 316 -15.10 3.44 -13.95
C PRO A 316 -14.03 2.34 -13.96
N PHE A 317 -13.18 2.25 -12.92
CA PHE A 317 -12.12 1.26 -12.82
C PHE A 317 -12.67 -0.02 -12.19
N ASP A 318 -13.19 -0.90 -13.05
CA ASP A 318 -13.84 -2.16 -12.70
C ASP A 318 -12.91 -3.38 -12.86
N GLU A 319 -13.47 -4.58 -12.72
CA GLU A 319 -12.74 -5.85 -12.87
C GLU A 319 -12.22 -6.05 -14.30
N SER A 320 -12.90 -5.50 -15.31
CA SER A 320 -12.45 -5.59 -16.70
C SER A 320 -11.17 -4.79 -16.90
N PHE A 321 -11.17 -3.52 -16.48
CA PHE A 321 -9.98 -2.67 -16.53
C PHE A 321 -8.84 -3.28 -15.71
N LEU A 322 -9.11 -3.69 -14.46
CA LEU A 322 -8.05 -4.23 -13.61
C LEU A 322 -7.55 -5.61 -14.04
N GLY A 323 -8.39 -6.40 -14.70
CA GLY A 323 -7.96 -7.62 -15.37
C GLY A 323 -6.96 -7.34 -16.48
N GLN A 324 -7.16 -6.29 -17.28
CA GLN A 324 -6.20 -5.85 -18.30
C GLN A 324 -4.93 -5.28 -17.66
N TRP A 325 -5.09 -4.39 -16.69
CA TRP A 325 -4.00 -3.75 -15.95
C TRP A 325 -3.07 -4.76 -15.27
N ASN A 326 -3.63 -5.84 -14.72
CA ASN A 326 -2.87 -6.90 -14.05
C ASN A 326 -2.40 -8.00 -15.03
N GLY A 327 -2.65 -7.87 -16.34
CA GLY A 327 -2.24 -8.84 -17.35
C GLY A 327 -2.99 -10.18 -17.28
N ILE A 328 -4.17 -10.22 -16.66
CA ILE A 328 -5.02 -11.41 -16.54
C ILE A 328 -5.94 -11.54 -17.76
N ASN A 329 -6.45 -10.41 -18.27
CA ASN A 329 -7.35 -10.35 -19.43
C ASN A 329 -6.60 -9.79 -20.65
N ALA A 330 -6.76 -10.43 -21.81
CA ALA A 330 -6.04 -10.07 -23.04
C ALA A 330 -6.82 -9.10 -23.97
N THR A 331 -8.10 -8.85 -23.71
CA THR A 331 -8.95 -8.07 -24.62
C THR A 331 -9.13 -6.65 -24.10
N CYS A 332 -8.53 -5.69 -24.80
CA CYS A 332 -8.72 -4.25 -24.62
C CYS A 332 -8.94 -3.63 -26.01
N SER A 333 -9.79 -2.61 -26.13
CA SER A 333 -9.95 -1.85 -27.38
C SER A 333 -9.51 -0.40 -27.19
N ILE A 334 -9.01 0.22 -28.26
CA ILE A 334 -8.62 1.63 -28.27
C ILE A 334 -9.81 2.50 -27.86
N GLU A 335 -10.99 2.24 -28.43
CA GLU A 335 -12.21 3.02 -28.19
C GLU A 335 -12.64 2.97 -26.72
N SER A 336 -12.47 1.82 -26.04
CA SER A 336 -12.80 1.70 -24.62
C SER A 336 -11.90 2.58 -23.75
N LEU A 337 -10.60 2.66 -24.07
CA LEU A 337 -9.66 3.51 -23.33
C LEU A 337 -9.83 4.99 -23.67
N VAL A 338 -10.20 5.33 -24.91
CA VAL A 338 -10.56 6.70 -25.29
C VAL A 338 -11.78 7.18 -24.50
N GLN A 339 -12.85 6.38 -24.46
CA GLN A 339 -14.06 6.70 -23.70
C GLN A 339 -13.78 6.82 -22.20
N LEU A 340 -12.94 5.93 -21.67
CA LEU A 340 -12.51 6.01 -20.27
C LEU A 340 -11.73 7.31 -20.02
N GLN A 341 -10.82 7.68 -20.90
CA GLN A 341 -10.05 8.92 -20.77
C GLN A 341 -10.94 10.17 -20.83
N GLU A 342 -11.92 10.21 -21.73
CA GLU A 342 -12.92 11.28 -21.81
C GLU A 342 -13.77 11.35 -20.53
N ARG A 343 -14.20 10.21 -20.00
CA ARG A 343 -14.96 10.15 -18.74
C ARG A 343 -14.14 10.71 -17.58
N ILE A 344 -12.88 10.32 -17.44
CA ILE A 344 -12.00 10.84 -16.36
C ILE A 344 -11.71 12.32 -16.54
N GLN A 345 -11.52 12.79 -17.77
CA GLN A 345 -11.33 14.21 -18.05
C GLN A 345 -12.55 15.05 -17.63
N ASN A 346 -13.76 14.53 -17.84
CA ASN A 346 -15.01 15.24 -17.56
C ASN A 346 -15.55 15.01 -16.13
N ALA A 347 -14.98 14.08 -15.37
CA ALA A 347 -15.42 13.74 -14.00
C ALA A 347 -15.25 14.90 -13.00
N VAL A 348 -14.34 15.84 -13.28
CA VAL A 348 -14.13 17.06 -12.48
C VAL A 348 -14.30 18.28 -13.40
N PRO A 349 -15.49 18.91 -13.41
CA PRO A 349 -15.77 20.07 -14.25
C PRO A 349 -14.75 21.20 -14.07
N ALA A 350 -14.44 21.94 -15.13
CA ALA A 350 -13.39 22.96 -15.12
C ALA A 350 -13.79 24.22 -14.33
N ASP A 351 -15.08 24.51 -14.28
CA ASP A 351 -15.73 25.64 -13.61
C ASP A 351 -16.21 25.32 -12.19
N LEU A 352 -15.95 24.09 -11.71
CA LEU A 352 -16.32 23.66 -10.38
C LEU A 352 -15.55 24.44 -9.31
N ASP A 353 -16.27 25.20 -8.48
CA ASP A 353 -15.71 25.96 -7.37
C ASP A 353 -15.82 25.16 -6.05
N LEU A 354 -14.68 24.63 -5.59
CA LEU A 354 -14.57 23.91 -4.33
C LEU A 354 -13.34 24.43 -3.56
N PRO A 355 -13.32 24.29 -2.23
CA PRO A 355 -12.15 24.55 -1.41
C PRO A 355 -10.92 23.84 -1.97
N ASP A 356 -9.79 24.54 -1.95
CA ASP A 356 -8.49 24.03 -2.41
C ASP A 356 -8.15 22.63 -1.88
N ILE A 357 -8.56 22.34 -0.63
CA ILE A 357 -8.35 21.03 0.00
C ILE A 357 -8.99 19.93 -0.85
N LEU A 358 -10.25 20.07 -1.27
CA LEU A 358 -10.91 19.06 -2.09
C LEU A 358 -10.36 19.07 -3.52
N MET A 359 -10.13 20.26 -4.06
CA MET A 359 -9.63 20.43 -5.43
C MET A 359 -8.24 19.78 -5.61
N ALA A 360 -7.39 19.81 -4.58
CA ALA A 360 -6.08 19.17 -4.60
C ALA A 360 -6.16 17.66 -4.85
N ASP A 361 -6.95 16.92 -4.07
CA ASP A 361 -7.08 15.47 -4.28
C ASP A 361 -7.76 15.15 -5.61
N LEU A 362 -8.79 15.90 -5.98
CA LEU A 362 -9.52 15.70 -7.23
C LEU A 362 -8.62 15.88 -8.45
N ARG A 363 -7.90 17.00 -8.54
CA ARG A 363 -7.07 17.30 -9.72
C ARG A 363 -5.85 16.40 -9.79
N VAL A 364 -5.19 16.13 -8.66
CA VAL A 364 -4.04 15.20 -8.66
C VAL A 364 -4.51 13.78 -9.02
N SER A 365 -5.62 13.30 -8.45
CA SER A 365 -6.18 11.98 -8.78
C SER A 365 -6.61 11.90 -10.25
N GLN A 366 -7.27 12.93 -10.78
CA GLN A 366 -7.70 12.99 -12.18
C GLN A 366 -6.50 12.83 -13.13
N GLN A 367 -5.44 13.62 -12.93
CA GLN A 367 -4.26 13.56 -13.80
C GLN A 367 -3.48 12.26 -13.63
N TRP A 368 -3.40 11.73 -12.41
CA TRP A 368 -2.78 10.42 -12.17
C TRP A 368 -3.53 9.29 -12.87
N LEU A 369 -4.86 9.23 -12.77
CA LEU A 369 -5.67 8.21 -13.47
C LEU A 369 -5.53 8.32 -14.99
N ARG A 370 -5.42 9.54 -15.53
CA ARG A 370 -5.12 9.77 -16.95
C ARG A 370 -3.76 9.21 -17.36
N ILE A 371 -2.74 9.27 -16.49
CA ILE A 371 -1.44 8.61 -16.71
C ILE A 371 -1.60 7.09 -16.68
N MET A 372 -2.34 6.53 -15.74
CA MET A 372 -2.55 5.08 -15.63
C MET A 372 -3.21 4.50 -16.88
N ILE A 373 -4.24 5.19 -17.41
CA ILE A 373 -4.89 4.81 -18.68
C ILE A 373 -3.89 4.87 -19.83
N TRP A 374 -3.09 5.93 -19.92
CA TRP A 374 -2.06 6.06 -20.96
C TRP A 374 -0.96 4.98 -20.86
N GLN A 375 -0.55 4.62 -19.66
CA GLN A 375 0.42 3.52 -19.44
C GLN A 375 -0.17 2.18 -19.90
N LEU A 376 -1.46 1.92 -19.65
CA LEU A 376 -2.14 0.74 -20.18
C LEU A 376 -2.14 0.75 -21.71
N SER A 377 -2.50 1.88 -22.34
CA SER A 377 -2.43 2.05 -23.80
C SER A 377 -1.03 1.79 -24.36
N THR A 378 0.02 2.17 -23.61
CA THR A 378 1.42 1.88 -23.97
C THR A 378 1.67 0.37 -23.99
N THR A 379 1.27 -0.34 -22.92
CA THR A 379 1.47 -1.79 -22.83
C THR A 379 0.63 -2.59 -23.83
N ALA A 380 -0.54 -2.07 -24.20
CA ALA A 380 -1.41 -2.64 -25.22
C ALA A 380 -0.94 -2.36 -26.66
N GLY A 381 0.07 -1.50 -26.85
CA GLY A 381 0.60 -1.17 -28.17
C GLY A 381 -0.30 -0.23 -28.99
N PHE A 382 -1.12 0.59 -28.32
CA PHE A 382 -2.11 1.45 -28.97
C PHE A 382 -1.61 2.87 -29.30
N LEU A 383 -0.42 3.23 -28.81
CA LEU A 383 0.12 4.57 -29.02
C LEU A 383 0.68 4.77 -30.43
N SER A 384 0.54 5.99 -30.94
CA SER A 384 1.03 6.39 -32.26
C SER A 384 1.63 7.80 -32.21
N THR A 385 2.53 8.11 -33.15
CA THR A 385 3.03 9.49 -33.39
C THR A 385 2.06 10.31 -34.24
N SER A 386 1.04 9.69 -34.82
CA SER A 386 -0.03 10.35 -35.57
C SER A 386 -1.36 9.68 -35.22
N PRO A 387 -1.82 9.82 -33.97
CA PRO A 387 -3.02 9.15 -33.49
C PRO A 387 -4.28 9.88 -33.96
N THR A 388 -5.38 9.14 -34.13
CA THR A 388 -6.71 9.73 -34.36
C THR A 388 -7.22 10.47 -33.12
N HIS A 389 -6.87 9.97 -31.93
CA HIS A 389 -7.24 10.56 -30.64
C HIS A 389 -6.00 11.08 -29.93
N ALA A 390 -6.01 12.33 -29.47
CA ALA A 390 -4.85 12.95 -28.81
C ALA A 390 -4.38 12.21 -27.55
N CYS A 391 -5.27 11.47 -26.87
CA CYS A 391 -4.92 10.65 -25.72
C CYS A 391 -4.10 9.39 -26.06
N MET A 392 -3.98 9.04 -27.34
CA MET A 392 -3.17 7.91 -27.84
C MET A 392 -1.82 8.37 -28.43
N ASP A 393 -1.40 9.61 -28.16
CA ASP A 393 -0.07 10.09 -28.52
C ASP A 393 0.99 9.66 -27.49
N PHE A 394 2.19 9.31 -27.94
CA PHE A 394 3.35 9.12 -27.06
C PHE A 394 3.68 10.36 -26.20
N ARG A 395 3.29 11.54 -26.66
CA ARG A 395 3.50 12.83 -25.99
C ARG A 395 2.32 13.26 -25.11
N HIS A 396 1.24 12.48 -25.04
CA HIS A 396 0.08 12.83 -24.21
C HIS A 396 0.43 13.13 -22.73
N PRO A 397 1.42 12.47 -22.09
CA PRO A 397 1.83 12.82 -20.73
C PRO A 397 2.36 14.24 -20.56
N LEU A 398 2.82 14.91 -21.64
CA LEU A 398 3.20 16.33 -21.57
C LEU A 398 1.98 17.21 -21.28
N GLN A 399 0.84 16.93 -21.93
CA GLN A 399 -0.41 17.65 -21.67
C GLN A 399 -0.92 17.35 -20.26
N ILE A 400 -0.84 16.09 -19.81
CA ILE A 400 -1.26 15.72 -18.44
C ILE A 400 -0.39 16.45 -17.40
N ALA A 401 0.92 16.53 -17.62
CA ALA A 401 1.82 17.27 -16.74
C ALA A 401 1.53 18.78 -16.74
N GLU A 402 1.24 19.38 -17.90
CA GLU A 402 0.82 20.78 -18.00
C GLU A 402 -0.48 21.02 -17.21
N ASP A 403 -1.50 20.21 -17.44
CA ASP A 403 -2.80 20.30 -16.74
C ASP A 403 -2.62 20.18 -15.23
N LEU A 404 -1.77 19.25 -14.77
CA LEU A 404 -1.44 19.07 -13.36
C LEU A 404 -0.73 20.29 -12.77
N CYS A 405 0.24 20.87 -13.48
CA CYS A 405 0.96 22.05 -13.03
C CYS A 405 0.02 23.26 -12.94
N LEU A 406 -0.79 23.50 -13.98
CA LEU A 406 -1.79 24.57 -14.01
C LEU A 406 -2.82 24.45 -12.89
N ALA A 407 -3.24 23.22 -12.56
CA ALA A 407 -4.13 22.96 -11.44
C ALA A 407 -3.43 23.24 -10.10
N THR A 408 -2.21 22.74 -9.89
CA THR A 408 -1.53 22.80 -8.59
C THR A 408 -0.89 24.14 -8.27
N TRP A 409 -0.51 24.97 -9.27
CA TRP A 409 -0.02 26.33 -9.02
C TRP A 409 -1.03 27.24 -8.35
N LYS A 410 -2.33 26.97 -8.53
CA LYS A 410 -3.41 27.77 -7.94
C LYS A 410 -3.76 27.33 -6.52
N LEU A 411 -3.26 26.18 -6.08
CA LEU A 411 -3.66 25.56 -4.82
C LEU A 411 -2.67 25.89 -3.71
N SER A 412 -3.20 26.13 -2.51
CA SER A 412 -2.34 26.32 -1.34
C SER A 412 -1.54 25.06 -1.00
N LYS A 413 -0.31 25.25 -0.49
CA LYS A 413 0.53 24.16 0.00
C LYS A 413 -0.20 23.35 1.09
N GLN A 414 -0.77 24.04 2.08
CA GLN A 414 -1.47 23.44 3.22
C GLN A 414 -2.64 22.54 2.79
N SER A 415 -3.34 22.92 1.71
CA SER A 415 -4.41 22.12 1.13
C SER A 415 -3.90 20.80 0.55
N MET A 416 -2.73 20.80 -0.09
CA MET A 416 -2.10 19.59 -0.61
C MET A 416 -1.51 18.71 0.50
N GLU A 417 -0.93 19.32 1.55
CA GLU A 417 -0.35 18.60 2.70
C GLU A 417 -1.36 17.71 3.42
N THR A 418 -2.64 18.11 3.45
CA THR A 418 -3.73 17.38 4.12
C THR A 418 -3.92 15.95 3.59
N HIS A 419 -3.62 15.70 2.31
CA HIS A 419 -3.78 14.39 1.68
C HIS A 419 -2.59 13.44 1.88
N GLY A 420 -1.51 13.96 2.49
CA GLY A 420 -0.37 13.18 2.90
C GLY A 420 0.34 12.44 1.76
N ILE A 421 0.89 11.28 2.12
CA ILE A 421 1.76 10.48 1.24
C ILE A 421 1.07 10.01 -0.03
N GLY A 422 -0.25 9.77 0.01
CA GLY A 422 -1.02 9.25 -1.11
C GLY A 422 -1.06 10.20 -2.30
N LEU A 423 -1.06 11.51 -2.04
CA LEU A 423 -1.00 12.56 -3.07
C LEU A 423 0.42 12.64 -3.66
N ILE A 424 1.45 12.56 -2.81
CA ILE A 424 2.85 12.63 -3.25
C ILE A 424 3.21 11.43 -4.14
N GLU A 425 2.71 10.23 -3.82
CA GLU A 425 2.87 9.06 -4.68
C GLU A 425 2.33 9.30 -6.08
N LYS A 426 1.13 9.89 -6.19
CA LYS A 426 0.52 10.24 -7.49
C LYS A 426 1.39 11.24 -8.26
N LEU A 427 1.86 12.30 -7.60
CA LEU A 427 2.76 13.29 -8.19
C LEU A 427 4.07 12.66 -8.68
N PHE A 428 4.65 11.76 -7.88
CA PHE A 428 5.87 11.03 -8.23
C PHE A 428 5.71 10.15 -9.46
N GLU A 429 4.58 9.42 -9.58
CA GLU A 429 4.30 8.58 -10.75
C GLU A 429 4.10 9.42 -12.03
N VAL A 430 3.41 10.57 -11.92
CA VAL A 430 3.28 11.52 -13.04
C VAL A 430 4.65 12.08 -13.43
N ALA A 431 5.48 12.48 -12.46
CA ALA A 431 6.82 12.99 -12.70
C ALA A 431 7.74 11.94 -13.34
N CYS A 432 7.67 10.69 -12.89
CA CYS A 432 8.42 9.59 -13.51
C CYS A 432 8.02 9.39 -14.97
N THR A 433 6.72 9.37 -15.26
CA THR A 433 6.22 9.24 -16.64
C THR A 433 6.64 10.43 -17.51
N LEU A 434 6.62 11.64 -16.95
CA LEU A 434 7.11 12.84 -17.63
C LEU A 434 8.59 12.72 -17.99
N VAL A 435 9.44 12.24 -17.08
CA VAL A 435 10.87 12.01 -17.33
C VAL A 435 11.08 11.04 -18.49
N ASP A 436 10.30 9.94 -18.54
CA ASP A 436 10.42 8.93 -19.61
C ASP A 436 10.02 9.50 -20.99
N VAL A 437 8.98 10.31 -21.05
CA VAL A 437 8.58 10.99 -22.30
C VAL A 437 9.60 12.04 -22.70
N MET A 438 10.09 12.84 -21.76
CA MET A 438 11.11 13.87 -22.01
C MET A 438 12.41 13.28 -22.56
N ALA A 439 12.82 12.10 -22.09
CA ALA A 439 14.01 11.41 -22.60
C ALA A 439 13.90 11.05 -24.10
N CYS A 440 12.69 10.98 -24.64
CA CYS A 440 12.43 10.73 -26.06
C CYS A 440 12.35 12.01 -26.92
N LEU A 441 12.51 13.21 -26.33
CA LEU A 441 12.38 14.50 -27.03
C LEU A 441 13.73 15.10 -27.41
N SER A 442 13.72 15.95 -28.45
CA SER A 442 14.89 16.77 -28.79
C SER A 442 15.09 17.89 -27.77
N VAL A 443 16.31 18.44 -27.69
CA VAL A 443 16.63 19.58 -26.81
C VAL A 443 15.70 20.77 -27.06
N ALA A 444 15.29 21.01 -28.32
CA ALA A 444 14.34 22.06 -28.66
C ALA A 444 12.93 21.77 -28.12
N GLY A 445 12.48 20.51 -28.14
CA GLY A 445 11.18 20.10 -27.62
C GLY A 445 11.06 20.13 -26.09
N LEU A 446 12.19 20.25 -25.37
CA LEU A 446 12.22 20.36 -23.91
C LEU A 446 12.12 21.80 -23.40
N ARG A 447 12.48 22.79 -24.24
CA ARG A 447 12.55 24.19 -23.82
C ARG A 447 11.17 24.84 -23.80
N SER A 448 10.97 25.76 -22.87
CA SER A 448 9.87 26.72 -22.88
C SER A 448 9.96 27.57 -24.14
N SER A 449 8.81 27.97 -24.70
CA SER A 449 8.76 28.76 -25.93
C SER A 449 8.01 30.07 -25.69
N GLY A 450 8.72 31.20 -25.77
CA GLY A 450 8.16 32.51 -25.47
C GLY A 450 7.58 32.59 -24.06
N PHE A 451 6.28 32.89 -23.94
CA PHE A 451 5.54 32.94 -22.68
C PHE A 451 4.87 31.61 -22.29
N LYS A 452 5.08 30.53 -23.04
CA LYS A 452 4.52 29.21 -22.73
C LYS A 452 5.54 28.36 -21.97
N LEU A 453 5.09 27.84 -20.83
CA LEU A 453 5.83 26.86 -20.03
C LEU A 453 6.14 25.62 -20.87
N GLY A 454 7.28 24.99 -20.59
CA GLY A 454 7.72 23.78 -21.27
C GLY A 454 7.87 22.59 -20.33
N PRO A 455 8.19 21.41 -20.87
CA PRO A 455 8.38 20.18 -20.09
C PRO A 455 9.39 20.32 -18.93
N GLN A 456 10.44 21.13 -19.10
CA GLN A 456 11.41 21.40 -18.03
C GLN A 456 10.79 22.15 -16.84
N ASP A 457 9.87 23.08 -17.10
CA ASP A 457 9.19 23.85 -16.05
C ASP A 457 8.22 22.96 -15.28
N TYR A 458 7.49 22.10 -16.00
CA TYR A 458 6.60 21.10 -15.39
C TYR A 458 7.39 20.17 -14.45
N LEU A 459 8.53 19.64 -14.91
CA LEU A 459 9.36 18.76 -14.10
C LEU A 459 9.91 19.47 -12.85
N LYS A 460 10.39 20.71 -12.98
CA LYS A 460 10.85 21.52 -11.82
C LYS A 460 9.73 21.75 -10.81
N HIS A 461 8.53 22.08 -11.28
CA HIS A 461 7.37 22.28 -10.42
C HIS A 461 7.00 20.99 -9.66
N LEU A 462 6.90 19.85 -10.36
CA LEU A 462 6.62 18.57 -9.71
C LEU A 462 7.73 18.18 -8.71
N CYS A 463 8.99 18.45 -9.02
CA CYS A 463 10.10 18.25 -8.08
C CYS A 463 9.96 19.15 -6.83
N THR A 464 9.48 20.39 -7.00
CA THR A 464 9.23 21.33 -5.89
C THR A 464 8.11 20.80 -5.00
N LEU A 465 6.98 20.37 -5.57
CA LEU A 465 5.89 19.78 -4.80
C LEU A 465 6.35 18.53 -4.03
N ILE A 466 7.10 17.62 -4.68
CA ILE A 466 7.62 16.41 -4.02
C ILE A 466 8.66 16.77 -2.94
N HIS A 467 9.47 17.81 -3.14
CA HIS A 467 10.42 18.27 -2.13
C HIS A 467 9.70 18.87 -0.92
N ASP A 468 8.67 19.69 -1.13
CA ASP A 468 8.09 20.52 -0.07
C ASP A 468 6.97 19.83 0.72
N LEU A 469 6.32 18.79 0.15
CA LEU A 469 5.21 18.09 0.79
C LEU A 469 5.67 16.97 1.77
N PRO A 470 4.93 16.71 2.86
CA PRO A 470 5.28 15.78 3.93
C PRO A 470 5.65 14.37 3.45
N GLY A 471 6.87 13.92 3.75
CA GLY A 471 7.37 12.59 3.36
C GLY A 471 7.95 12.51 1.94
N GLY A 472 7.72 13.52 1.09
CA GLY A 472 8.20 13.55 -0.28
C GLY A 472 9.72 13.70 -0.39
N ARG A 473 10.31 14.65 0.36
CA ARG A 473 11.77 14.88 0.39
C ARG A 473 12.57 13.64 0.77
N ARG A 474 12.10 12.86 1.74
CA ARG A 474 12.83 11.69 2.26
C ARG A 474 12.58 10.43 1.44
N ARG A 475 11.35 10.19 0.96
CA ARG A 475 10.99 8.92 0.31
C ARG A 475 11.04 8.97 -1.21
N TYR A 476 10.53 10.02 -1.85
CA TYR A 476 10.32 10.05 -3.31
C TYR A 476 11.31 10.91 -4.08
N LEU A 477 11.77 12.01 -3.49
CA LEU A 477 12.73 12.89 -4.18
C LEU A 477 14.05 12.18 -4.54
N PRO A 478 14.67 11.36 -3.65
CA PRO A 478 15.90 10.64 -4.02
C PRO A 478 15.68 9.64 -5.16
N LEU A 479 14.52 8.98 -5.19
CA LEU A 479 14.13 8.07 -6.28
C LEU A 479 13.96 8.83 -7.59
N LEU A 480 13.31 10.01 -7.55
CA LEU A 480 13.09 10.82 -8.74
C LEU A 480 14.40 11.39 -9.28
N LEU A 481 15.28 11.91 -8.42
CA LEU A 481 16.60 12.39 -8.82
C LEU A 481 17.46 11.26 -9.40
N THR A 482 17.36 10.04 -8.87
CA THR A 482 18.04 8.87 -9.45
C THR A 482 17.55 8.59 -10.87
N LYS A 483 16.23 8.59 -11.09
CA LYS A 483 15.63 8.40 -12.41
C LYS A 483 16.01 9.52 -13.39
N ILE A 484 15.97 10.77 -12.96
CA ILE A 484 16.40 11.92 -13.78
C ILE A 484 17.87 11.76 -14.18
N ARG A 485 18.74 11.30 -13.27
CA ARG A 485 20.17 11.12 -13.56
C ARG A 485 20.40 10.09 -14.66
N GLN A 486 19.59 9.03 -14.67
CA GLN A 486 19.69 7.93 -15.61
C GLN A 486 19.06 8.26 -16.98
N SER A 487 17.84 8.81 -16.98
CA SER A 487 17.08 9.04 -18.23
C SER A 487 17.26 10.43 -18.82
N LEU A 488 17.63 11.43 -18.01
CA LEU A 488 17.66 12.84 -18.40
C LEU A 488 18.75 13.61 -17.65
N SER A 489 20.00 13.13 -17.76
CA SER A 489 21.15 13.63 -16.96
C SER A 489 21.36 15.14 -17.04
N SER A 490 21.04 15.77 -18.18
CA SER A 490 21.10 17.21 -18.39
C SER A 490 20.21 18.04 -17.46
N MET A 491 19.15 17.43 -16.90
CA MET A 491 18.23 18.10 -15.99
C MET A 491 18.62 18.01 -14.51
N ILE A 492 19.61 17.19 -14.14
CA ILE A 492 20.04 17.07 -12.74
C ILE A 492 20.52 18.39 -12.18
N ALA A 493 21.51 19.03 -12.81
CA ALA A 493 22.05 20.29 -12.32
C ALA A 493 20.97 21.41 -12.26
N PRO A 494 20.15 21.63 -13.30
CA PRO A 494 19.03 22.57 -13.21
C PRO A 494 18.06 22.31 -12.05
N ILE A 495 17.73 21.05 -11.77
CA ILE A 495 16.79 20.71 -10.69
C ILE A 495 17.43 20.86 -9.32
N THR A 496 18.67 20.40 -9.13
CA THR A 496 19.41 20.58 -7.87
C THR A 496 19.60 22.05 -7.52
N ILE A 497 19.87 22.91 -8.53
CA ILE A 497 19.94 24.36 -8.35
C ILE A 497 18.55 24.93 -8.01
N HIS A 498 17.52 24.56 -8.77
CA HIS A 498 16.14 25.02 -8.54
C HIS A 498 15.62 24.71 -7.13
N LEU A 499 15.97 23.54 -6.59
CA LEU A 499 15.60 23.10 -5.25
C LEU A 499 16.58 23.57 -4.15
N ASN A 500 17.64 24.31 -4.49
CA ASN A 500 18.69 24.72 -3.57
C ASN A 500 19.36 23.56 -2.79
N LEU A 501 19.64 22.44 -3.48
CA LEU A 501 20.23 21.22 -2.90
C LEU A 501 21.75 21.12 -3.11
N GLN A 502 22.42 22.19 -3.53
CA GLN A 502 23.87 22.19 -3.70
C GLN A 502 24.57 22.12 -2.34
N PRO A 503 25.60 21.27 -2.15
CA PRO A 503 26.41 21.30 -0.95
C PRO A 503 27.07 22.67 -0.84
N TYR A 504 26.95 23.34 0.32
CA TYR A 504 27.77 24.50 0.62
C TYR A 504 29.24 24.13 0.39
N PRO A 505 30.05 24.97 -0.30
CA PRO A 505 31.49 24.79 -0.20
C PRO A 505 31.84 24.82 1.29
N PRO A 506 32.71 23.91 1.79
CA PRO A 506 33.15 23.99 3.17
C PRO A 506 33.71 25.40 3.39
N ALA A 507 33.17 26.09 4.40
CA ALA A 507 33.69 27.39 4.79
C ALA A 507 35.21 27.24 4.96
N ASP A 508 35.97 28.01 4.18
CA ASP A 508 37.42 28.10 4.33
C ASP A 508 37.69 28.36 5.81
N SER A 509 38.26 27.36 6.48
CA SER A 509 38.79 27.47 7.82
C SER A 509 40.05 28.32 7.74
N SER A 510 39.84 29.63 7.64
CA SER A 510 40.88 30.62 7.90
C SER A 510 41.21 30.56 9.39
N VAL A 511 42.14 29.67 9.72
CA VAL A 511 42.83 29.66 11.02
C VAL A 511 43.55 31.01 11.16
N PRO A 512 43.38 31.75 12.27
CA PRO A 512 44.17 32.93 12.52
C PRO A 512 45.57 32.47 12.95
N ASN A 513 46.56 32.60 12.06
CA ASN A 513 47.96 32.36 12.41
C ASN A 513 48.48 33.52 13.26
N SER A 514 48.73 33.25 14.54
CA SER A 514 49.57 34.08 15.40
C SER A 514 51.04 33.63 15.30
N ASP A 515 51.87 34.56 14.85
CA ASP A 515 53.20 34.90 15.34
C ASP A 515 54.45 34.03 15.03
N THR A 516 55.29 34.67 14.18
CA THR A 516 56.75 34.90 14.31
C THR A 516 57.73 33.73 14.26
N LEU A 517 58.50 33.63 13.17
CA LEU A 517 59.89 34.15 13.06
C LEU A 517 60.51 33.73 11.71
N SER A 518 60.97 34.71 10.96
CA SER A 518 61.93 34.58 9.85
C SER A 518 63.32 34.19 10.40
N PRO A 519 64.36 33.81 9.60
CA PRO A 519 64.51 34.19 8.20
C PRO A 519 65.31 33.24 7.25
N ILE A 520 65.44 33.70 6.00
CA ILE A 520 66.57 33.52 5.07
C ILE A 520 66.60 32.29 4.12
N VAL A 521 66.36 32.66 2.84
CA VAL A 521 67.14 32.37 1.61
C VAL A 521 66.97 31.02 0.90
N SER A 522 66.23 31.14 -0.22
CA SER A 522 66.58 30.79 -1.61
C SER A 522 67.58 29.65 -1.88
N SER A 523 67.13 28.69 -2.69
CA SER A 523 67.76 28.19 -3.94
C SER A 523 67.36 26.71 -4.14
N GLN A 524 66.49 26.43 -5.10
CA GLN A 524 66.85 25.93 -6.44
C GLN A 524 67.27 24.45 -6.52
N ILE A 525 66.45 23.71 -7.28
CA ILE A 525 66.83 22.81 -8.38
C ILE A 525 67.00 21.29 -8.08
N SER A 526 66.28 20.54 -8.93
CA SER A 526 66.49 19.16 -9.47
C SER A 526 66.25 17.96 -8.55
N LEU A 527 65.25 17.14 -8.86
CA LEU A 527 65.29 15.99 -9.79
C LEU A 527 66.21 14.87 -9.28
N GLN A 528 65.63 13.72 -8.91
CA GLN A 528 65.97 12.46 -9.58
C GLN A 528 64.98 11.35 -9.19
N GLU A 529 64.50 10.66 -10.22
CA GLU A 529 63.89 9.33 -10.15
C GLU A 529 64.87 8.29 -9.60
N GLY A 530 64.33 7.28 -8.92
CA GLY A 530 65.08 6.10 -8.47
C GLY A 530 64.15 4.93 -8.17
N LEU A 531 63.95 4.08 -9.17
CA LEU A 531 63.39 2.73 -9.07
C LEU A 531 64.45 1.77 -8.52
N THR A 532 64.04 0.85 -7.62
CA THR A 532 64.43 -0.58 -7.42
C THR A 532 64.22 -0.92 -5.94
N ASP A 533 63.30 -1.80 -5.52
CA ASP A 533 63.15 -3.25 -5.69
C ASP A 533 63.57 -4.03 -4.41
N SER A 534 62.72 -4.99 -4.02
CA SER A 534 62.92 -6.07 -3.03
C SER A 534 62.95 -5.63 -1.53
N THR A 535 62.35 -6.27 -0.52
CA THR A 535 61.91 -7.66 -0.28
C THR A 535 60.90 -7.69 0.92
N SER A 536 60.00 -8.69 0.93
CA SER A 536 59.29 -9.36 2.04
C SER A 536 59.16 -8.66 3.43
N THR A 537 58.02 -8.60 4.12
CA THR A 537 57.16 -9.72 4.58
C THR A 537 55.96 -9.13 5.35
N ASP A 538 54.84 -9.87 5.37
CA ASP A 538 53.80 -9.91 6.42
C ASP A 538 52.62 -8.91 6.50
N MET A 539 51.43 -9.57 6.56
CA MET A 539 50.18 -9.22 7.26
C MET A 539 49.27 -8.13 6.66
N HIS A 540 48.24 -8.55 5.90
CA HIS A 540 47.06 -7.75 5.58
C HIS A 540 45.91 -8.00 6.57
N PRO A 541 45.35 -6.93 7.17
CA PRO A 541 43.94 -6.86 7.55
C PRO A 541 43.18 -5.92 6.60
N GLY A 542 41.90 -6.20 6.37
CA GLY A 542 40.93 -5.23 5.84
C GLY A 542 40.67 -5.30 4.32
N SER A 543 39.70 -6.12 3.93
CA SER A 543 39.04 -6.05 2.63
C SER A 543 38.30 -4.71 2.49
N ALA A 544 38.72 -3.88 1.53
CA ALA A 544 37.95 -2.75 1.02
C ALA A 544 36.58 -3.21 0.49
N PRO A 545 35.51 -2.41 0.60
CA PRO A 545 34.22 -2.77 0.02
C PRO A 545 34.34 -2.74 -1.51
N GLY A 546 33.95 -3.85 -2.13
CA GLY A 546 33.98 -4.04 -3.57
C GLY A 546 33.20 -2.96 -4.31
N ASN A 547 33.63 -2.74 -5.55
CA ASN A 547 33.04 -1.79 -6.48
C ASN A 547 31.63 -2.28 -6.90
N TRP A 548 30.57 -1.85 -6.20
CA TRP A 548 29.17 -2.18 -6.50
C TRP A 548 28.56 -1.26 -7.58
N MET A 549 29.37 -0.54 -8.35
CA MET A 549 28.92 0.43 -9.36
C MET A 549 28.13 -0.18 -10.53
N ASP A 550 28.16 -1.50 -10.72
CA ASP A 550 27.54 -2.18 -11.87
C ASP A 550 26.39 -3.13 -11.51
N SER A 551 25.55 -2.76 -10.53
CA SER A 551 24.22 -3.39 -10.46
C SER A 551 23.34 -2.81 -11.56
N ASN A 552 23.25 -3.51 -12.69
CA ASN A 552 22.28 -3.27 -13.77
C ASN A 552 20.84 -3.37 -13.25
N PHE A 553 20.35 -2.32 -12.58
CA PHE A 553 18.95 -2.19 -12.23
C PHE A 553 18.16 -1.71 -13.45
N ASN A 554 17.29 -2.57 -13.97
CA ASN A 554 16.42 -2.24 -15.09
C ASN A 554 15.19 -1.44 -14.62
N TYR A 555 15.31 -0.12 -14.58
CA TYR A 555 14.25 0.79 -14.14
C TYR A 555 13.05 0.89 -15.10
N ALA A 556 13.17 0.43 -16.35
CA ALA A 556 12.03 0.30 -17.26
C ALA A 556 11.00 -0.74 -16.75
N GLU A 557 11.44 -1.68 -15.91
CA GLU A 557 10.59 -2.66 -15.23
C GLU A 557 9.96 -2.08 -13.95
N MET A 558 10.56 -1.04 -13.35
CA MET A 558 10.00 -0.33 -12.19
C MET A 558 8.90 0.67 -12.55
N SER A 559 8.71 1.04 -13.83
CA SER A 559 7.49 1.75 -14.25
C SER A 559 6.26 0.83 -14.30
N ARG A 560 6.43 -0.49 -14.16
CA ARG A 560 5.34 -1.47 -13.98
C ARG A 560 5.11 -1.72 -12.49
N ILE A 561 4.78 -0.63 -11.78
CA ILE A 561 4.74 -0.51 -10.33
C ILE A 561 3.63 -1.38 -9.75
N GLY A 562 4.00 -2.50 -9.13
CA GLY A 562 3.13 -3.18 -8.16
C GLY A 562 3.81 -4.32 -7.41
N ASP A 563 4.78 -4.99 -8.02
CA ASP A 563 5.51 -6.09 -7.35
C ASP A 563 6.93 -5.73 -6.91
N LYS A 564 7.48 -4.59 -7.34
CA LYS A 564 8.89 -4.21 -7.09
C LYS A 564 9.11 -2.72 -6.82
N THR A 565 8.21 -2.03 -6.12
CA THR A 565 8.69 -0.87 -5.34
C THR A 565 9.53 -1.49 -4.21
N PRO A 566 10.86 -1.30 -4.16
CA PRO A 566 11.62 -1.79 -3.02
C PRO A 566 10.97 -1.19 -1.77
N GLU A 567 10.69 -2.03 -0.76
CA GLU A 567 10.64 -1.49 0.60
C GLU A 567 11.94 -0.70 0.77
N ILE A 568 11.84 0.58 1.15
CA ILE A 568 13.02 1.44 1.34
C ILE A 568 13.77 0.82 2.53
N ASP A 569 14.69 -0.09 2.22
CA ASP A 569 15.54 -0.71 3.22
C ASP A 569 16.60 0.30 3.67
N GLU A 570 17.13 0.16 4.89
CA GLU A 570 18.09 1.10 5.49
C GLU A 570 19.31 1.36 4.59
N ALA A 571 19.67 0.40 3.75
CA ALA A 571 20.72 0.52 2.74
C ALA A 571 20.45 1.60 1.67
N PHE A 572 19.19 1.84 1.28
CA PHE A 572 18.82 2.91 0.35
C PHE A 572 18.87 4.29 1.02
N LEU A 573 18.52 4.38 2.31
CA LEU A 573 18.62 5.61 3.09
C LEU A 573 20.09 6.03 3.31
N GLN A 574 21.01 5.07 3.44
CA GLN A 574 22.46 5.34 3.48
C GLN A 574 23.03 5.89 2.15
N TYR A 575 22.37 5.67 1.02
CA TYR A 575 22.75 6.34 -0.24
C TYR A 575 22.26 7.80 -0.28
N SER A 576 21.12 8.08 0.37
CA SER A 576 20.53 9.42 0.48
C SER A 576 21.29 10.36 1.43
N SER A 577 22.12 9.83 2.35
CA SER A 577 22.93 10.65 3.25
C SER A 577 24.11 11.36 2.56
N TYR A 578 24.43 10.99 1.31
CA TYR A 578 25.40 11.73 0.48
C TYR A 578 24.87 13.09 0.00
N PHE A 579 23.57 13.37 0.15
CA PHE A 579 22.91 14.63 -0.20
C PHE A 579 22.34 15.37 1.03
N SER A 580 22.82 15.05 2.24
CA SER A 580 22.46 15.74 3.48
C SER A 580 23.37 16.93 3.76
#